data_AF-A0A3A1WSY8-F1
#
_entry.id   AF-A0A3A1WSY8-F1
#
_cell.length_a   1.000
_cell.length_b   1.000
_cell.length_c   1.000
_cell.angle_alpha   90.00
_cell.angle_beta   90.00
_cell.angle_gamma   90.00
#
_symmetry.space_group_name_H-M   'P 1'
#
loop_
_entity.id
_entity.type
_entity.pdbx_description
1 polymer ?
#
loop_
_entity_poly.entity_id
_entity_poly.type
_entity_poly.pdbx_seq_one_letter_code
_entity_poly.pdbx_strand_id
1 'polypeptide(L)' 'GVREGDTVTLFGPGRGLEFAEPTADDWAKAAGTISYEIMTGIGARVPRLYRNAYEVLSSSDISKLDAKSLI' A
#
# COMPACT_ATOMS: atom_id res chain seq x y z
N GLY A 1 -22.89 10.67 -5.64
CA GLY A 1 -22.40 11.44 -4.48
C GLY A 1 -21.63 10.50 -3.58
N VAL A 2 -20.66 11.02 -2.81
CA VAL A 2 -19.88 10.25 -1.82
C VAL A 2 -20.57 10.22 -0.46
N ARG A 3 -20.33 9.18 0.33
CA ARG A 3 -20.92 8.95 1.65
C ARG A 3 -19.87 8.42 2.63
N GLU A 4 -20.19 8.51 3.92
CA GLU A 4 -19.38 7.89 4.96
C GLU A 4 -19.30 6.37 4.74
N GLY A 5 -18.10 5.81 4.87
CA GLY A 5 -17.83 4.40 4.62
C GLY A 5 -17.40 4.06 3.19
N ASP A 6 -17.49 4.99 2.24
CA ASP A 6 -16.97 4.78 0.88
C ASP A 6 -15.44 4.61 0.90
N THR A 7 -14.95 3.60 0.18
CA THR A 7 -13.50 3.33 0.07
C THR A 7 -12.80 4.39 -0.76
N VAL A 8 -11.65 4.85 -0.28
CA VAL A 8 -10.73 5.73 -1.01
C VAL A 8 -9.40 5.01 -1.24
N THR A 9 -8.93 5.07 -2.48
CA THR A 9 -7.61 4.55 -2.86
C THR A 9 -6.61 5.70 -2.90
N LEU A 10 -5.68 5.73 -1.94
CA LEU A 10 -4.59 6.72 -1.93
C LEU A 10 -3.44 6.32 -2.87
N PHE A 11 -3.07 5.04 -2.84
CA PHE A 11 -2.04 4.46 -3.70
C PHE A 11 -2.71 3.45 -4.64
N GLY A 12 -2.84 3.85 -5.91
CA GLY A 12 -3.51 3.06 -6.94
C GLY A 12 -2.53 2.24 -7.80
N PRO A 13 -2.99 1.80 -8.98
CA PRO A 13 -2.15 1.07 -9.96
C PRO A 13 -0.92 1.86 -10.45
N GLY A 14 -0.89 3.17 -10.22
CA GLY A 14 0.25 4.02 -10.54
C GLY A 14 0.35 4.39 -12.02
N ARG A 15 -0.78 4.63 -12.70
CA ARG A 15 -0.78 5.12 -14.10
C ARG A 15 -0.45 6.61 -14.23
N GLY A 16 -0.34 7.32 -13.11
CA GLY A 16 0.00 8.75 -13.04
C GLY A 16 -1.22 9.65 -12.83
N LEU A 17 -0.94 10.94 -12.64
CA LEU A 17 -1.95 11.95 -12.29
C LEU A 17 -3.06 12.12 -13.34
N GLU A 18 -2.77 11.89 -14.63
CA GLU A 18 -3.76 11.96 -15.71
C GLU A 18 -4.92 10.99 -15.51
N PHE A 19 -4.65 9.82 -14.91
CA PHE A 19 -5.64 8.78 -14.65
C PHE A 19 -6.21 8.86 -13.23
N ALA A 20 -5.90 9.92 -12.47
CA ALA A 20 -6.17 10.02 -11.03
C ALA A 20 -5.60 8.83 -10.23
N GLU A 21 -4.46 8.28 -10.68
CA GLU A 21 -3.76 7.17 -10.05
C GLU A 21 -2.30 7.55 -9.79
N PRO A 22 -2.03 8.47 -8.84
CA PRO A 22 -0.70 9.00 -8.60
C PRO A 22 0.32 7.88 -8.32
N THR A 23 1.50 8.00 -8.90
CA THR A 23 2.66 7.16 -8.59
C THR A 23 3.29 7.57 -7.25
N ALA A 24 4.23 6.77 -6.75
CA ALA A 24 5.03 7.17 -5.59
C ALA A 24 5.85 8.44 -5.85
N ASP A 25 6.32 8.66 -7.08
CA ASP A 25 7.05 9.88 -7.47
C ASP A 25 6.12 11.10 -7.50
N ASP A 26 4.87 10.93 -7.95
CA ASP A 26 3.86 12.01 -7.91
C ASP A 26 3.58 12.45 -6.46
N TRP A 27 3.40 11.47 -5.57
CA TRP A 27 3.24 11.73 -4.14
C TRP A 27 4.47 12.40 -3.52
N ALA A 28 5.66 11.96 -3.90
CA ALA A 28 6.92 12.52 -3.42
C ALA A 28 7.08 13.98 -3.86
N LYS A 29 6.78 14.28 -5.12
CA LYS A 29 6.78 15.65 -5.65
C LYS A 29 5.79 16.54 -4.88
N ALA A 30 4.61 16.04 -4.56
CA ALA A 30 3.62 16.77 -3.76
C ALA A 30 4.09 17.00 -2.32
N ALA A 31 4.83 16.05 -1.73
CA ALA A 31 5.37 16.14 -0.37
C ALA A 31 6.70 16.90 -0.28
N GLY A 32 7.35 17.21 -1.40
CA GLY A 32 8.69 17.81 -1.43
C GLY A 32 9.80 16.83 -1.02
N THR A 33 9.60 15.53 -1.29
CA THR A 33 10.47 14.42 -0.86
C THR A 33 10.89 13.56 -2.06
N ILE A 34 11.52 12.42 -1.78
CA ILE A 34 11.75 11.34 -2.76
C ILE A 34 10.74 10.19 -2.61
N SER A 35 10.56 9.36 -3.63
CA SER A 35 9.59 8.25 -3.61
C SER A 35 9.85 7.21 -2.54
N TYR A 36 11.11 6.97 -2.18
CA TYR A 36 11.44 6.07 -1.08
C TYR A 36 10.88 6.54 0.26
N GLU A 37 10.76 7.85 0.49
CA GLU A 37 10.14 8.37 1.72
C GLU A 37 8.63 8.15 1.73
N ILE A 38 7.97 8.10 0.57
CA ILE A 38 6.55 7.71 0.47
C ILE A 38 6.37 6.22 0.79
N MET A 39 7.20 5.34 0.21
CA MET A 39 7.09 3.90 0.40
C MET A 39 7.45 3.45 1.83
N THR A 40 8.42 4.13 2.45
CA THR A 40 8.90 3.79 3.80
C THR A 40 8.22 4.60 4.91
N GLY A 41 7.60 5.74 4.57
CA GLY A 41 6.95 6.63 5.53
C GLY A 41 5.61 6.13 6.08
N ILE A 42 5.04 5.07 5.51
CA ILE A 42 3.81 4.45 6.03
C ILE A 42 4.13 3.71 7.33
N GLY A 43 3.83 4.35 8.47
CA GLY A 43 4.13 3.80 9.80
C GLY A 43 3.33 2.55 10.17
N ALA A 44 3.72 1.88 11.27
CA ALA A 44 3.16 0.61 11.72
C ALA A 44 1.65 0.60 12.04
N ARG A 45 1.02 1.79 12.21
CA ARG A 45 -0.42 1.91 12.48
C ARG A 45 -1.31 1.48 11.31
N VAL A 46 -0.77 1.45 10.08
CA VAL A 46 -1.51 0.98 8.90
C VAL A 46 -1.36 -0.53 8.79
N PRO A 47 -2.44 -1.33 8.84
CA PRO A 47 -2.33 -2.78 8.67
C PRO A 47 -1.72 -3.14 7.31
N ARG A 48 -0.83 -4.13 7.28
CA ARG A 48 -0.32 -4.73 6.04
C ARG A 48 -1.12 -5.99 5.77
N LEU A 49 -1.64 -6.11 4.55
CA LEU A 49 -2.29 -7.33 4.09
C LEU A 49 -1.46 -7.89 2.93
N TYR A 50 -1.05 -9.15 3.04
CA TYR A 50 -0.18 -9.84 2.10
C TYR A 50 -1.00 -10.76 1.21
N ARG A 51 -1.07 -10.42 -0.08
CA ARG A 51 -1.64 -11.31 -1.09
C ARG A 51 -0.63 -12.36 -1.52
N ASN A 52 -1.11 -13.57 -1.81
CA ASN A 52 -0.32 -14.68 -2.35
C ASN A 52 0.83 -15.13 -1.43
N ALA A 53 0.77 -14.81 -0.13
CA ALA A 53 1.83 -15.14 0.81
C ALA A 53 2.14 -16.64 0.82
N TYR A 54 1.11 -17.49 0.78
CA TYR A 54 1.23 -18.95 0.76
C TYR A 54 1.90 -19.50 -0.52
N GLU A 55 1.90 -18.74 -1.61
CA GLU A 55 2.51 -19.16 -2.87
C GLU A 55 4.01 -18.87 -2.89
N VAL A 56 4.44 -17.82 -2.20
CA VAL A 56 5.81 -17.27 -2.32
C VAL A 56 6.65 -17.46 -1.06
N LEU A 57 6.05 -17.72 0.10
CA LEU A 57 6.75 -17.87 1.38
C LEU A 57 6.80 -19.32 1.84
N SER A 58 7.87 -19.64 2.57
CA SER A 58 7.98 -20.92 3.25
C SER A 58 7.00 -21.04 4.41
N SER A 59 6.64 -22.26 4.82
CA SER A 59 5.80 -22.47 6.01
C SER A 59 6.41 -21.88 7.28
N SER A 60 7.75 -21.79 7.35
CA SER A 60 8.48 -21.17 8.47
C SER A 60 8.32 -19.65 8.50
N ASP A 61 8.17 -19.00 7.35
CA ASP A 61 7.96 -17.55 7.29
C ASP A 61 6.49 -17.20 7.48
N ILE A 62 5.58 -18.01 6.92
CA ILE A 62 4.15 -17.90 7.17
C ILE A 62 3.83 -17.98 8.66
N SER A 63 4.50 -18.85 9.42
CA SER A 63 4.27 -18.99 10.86
C SER A 63 4.67 -17.77 11.69
N LYS A 64 5.44 -16.84 11.11
CA LYS A 64 5.84 -15.58 11.76
C LYS A 64 4.86 -14.43 11.51
N LEU A 65 3.91 -14.60 10.59
CA LEU A 65 2.96 -13.56 10.21
C LEU A 65 1.64 -13.68 10.98
N ASP A 66 0.95 -12.57 11.17
CA ASP A 66 -0.42 -12.58 11.70
C ASP A 66 -1.35 -13.21 10.65
N ALA A 67 -2.08 -14.25 11.03
CA ALA A 67 -3.03 -14.92 10.14
C ALA A 67 -4.08 -13.97 9.53
N LYS A 68 -4.46 -12.90 10.25
CA LYS A 68 -5.41 -11.89 9.73
C LYS A 68 -4.81 -10.99 8.65
N SER A 69 -3.48 -10.98 8.53
CA SER A 69 -2.77 -10.23 7.50
C SER A 69 -2.65 -10.99 6.18
N LEU A 70 -2.98 -12.28 6.15
CA LEU A 70 -2.83 -13.11 4.97
C LEU A 70 -4.15 -13.11 4.19
N ILE A 71 -4.12 -12.67 2.93
CA ILE A 71 -5.29 -12.54 2.04
C ILE A 71 -5.05 -13.11 0.65
#